data_AF-A0ABD0YHY6-F1
#
_entry.id   AF-A0ABD0YHY6-F1
#
_cell.length_a   1.000
_cell.length_b   1.000
_cell.length_c   1.000
_cell.angle_alpha   90.00
_cell.angle_beta   90.00
_cell.angle_gamma   90.00
#
_symmetry.space_group_name_H-M   'P 1'
#
loop_
_entity.id
_entity.type
_entity.pdbx_description
1 polymer ?
#
loop_
_entity_poly.entity_id
_entity_poly.type
_entity_poly.pdbx_seq_one_letter_code
_entity_poly.pdbx_strand_id
1 'polypeptide(L)'
;MDPDCQIIWTLGKIIICLSVLFCLAANALWVMYEKEGVIFEVLKWPEKIINRIAITYFYLSTSLLLICISKAFVFQAPSLMRFMILHPNMVILSTVALMTILTTILELTPYTKKYTLMKCGAWILHSVAMGPSLAFFGSHICNMAVFSTVLAIISASAVGFIAPKDFYLKLENYISYLYTTVTVSSILCILFNPPVTPIGIFCITLNFFGGMILYFGVFIVNTQYFLNDVKTNDEYDPIYTACVMFLCSLNLYLRIAMYFVVELTNLTDPFSVSSL
;
A
#
# COMPACT_ATOMS: atom_id res chain seq x y z
N MET A 1 -26.25 8.89 -3.70
CA MET A 1 -26.26 7.95 -2.56
C MET A 1 -27.39 8.33 -1.63
N ASP A 2 -28.04 7.34 -1.02
CA ASP A 2 -28.96 7.52 0.12
C ASP A 2 -28.31 8.39 1.22
N PRO A 3 -29.01 9.35 1.87
CA PRO A 3 -28.45 10.19 2.95
C PRO A 3 -27.67 9.40 4.02
N ASP A 4 -28.17 8.27 4.49
CA ASP A 4 -27.49 7.45 5.51
C ASP A 4 -26.14 6.93 5.01
N CYS A 5 -26.11 6.55 3.74
CA CYS A 5 -24.91 6.08 3.05
C CYS A 5 -23.88 7.21 2.86
N GLN A 6 -24.33 8.44 2.59
CA GLN A 6 -23.45 9.61 2.48
C GLN A 6 -22.84 10.00 3.83
N ILE A 7 -23.60 9.87 4.92
CA ILE A 7 -23.10 10.14 6.28
C ILE A 7 -21.94 9.18 6.61
N ILE A 8 -22.12 7.89 6.40
CA ILE A 8 -21.09 6.87 6.66
C ILE A 8 -19.81 7.18 5.86
N TRP A 9 -19.94 7.51 4.59
CA TRP A 9 -18.81 7.86 3.73
C TRP A 9 -18.09 9.13 4.19
N THR A 10 -18.85 10.16 4.57
CA THR A 10 -18.30 11.45 5.04
C THR A 10 -17.56 11.29 6.37
N LEU A 11 -18.05 10.44 7.27
CA LEU A 11 -17.35 10.10 8.52
C LEU A 11 -15.98 9.48 8.21
N GLY A 12 -15.89 8.58 7.23
CA GLY A 12 -14.61 8.02 6.78
C GLY A 12 -13.59 9.09 6.36
N LYS A 13 -14.05 10.10 5.59
CA LYS A 13 -13.20 11.23 5.18
C LYS A 13 -12.70 12.06 6.36
N ILE A 14 -13.58 12.37 7.31
CA ILE A 14 -13.22 13.13 8.51
C ILE A 14 -12.17 12.37 9.33
N ILE A 15 -12.34 11.06 9.51
CA ILE A 15 -11.38 10.22 10.23
C ILE A 15 -10.00 10.26 9.57
N ILE A 16 -9.91 10.14 8.24
CA ILE A 16 -8.63 10.25 7.55
C ILE A 16 -8.01 11.63 7.74
N CYS A 17 -8.77 12.71 7.56
CA CYS A 17 -8.27 14.06 7.74
C CYS A 17 -7.70 14.29 9.15
N LEU A 18 -8.44 13.86 10.18
CA LEU A 18 -7.99 13.91 11.57
C LEU A 18 -6.73 13.06 11.79
N SER A 19 -6.64 11.87 11.19
CA SER A 19 -5.46 11.00 11.31
C SER A 19 -4.21 11.63 10.69
N VAL A 20 -4.34 12.33 9.56
CA VAL A 20 -3.23 13.05 8.92
C VAL A 20 -2.77 14.22 9.79
N LEU A 21 -3.71 15.01 10.32
CA LEU A 21 -3.40 16.13 11.22
C LEU A 21 -2.70 15.65 12.49
N PHE A 22 -3.21 14.56 13.10
CA PHE A 22 -2.60 13.95 14.26
C PHE A 22 -1.18 13.46 13.97
N CYS A 23 -0.98 12.81 12.83
CA CYS A 23 0.34 12.33 12.38
C CYS A 23 1.34 13.46 12.19
N LEU A 24 0.94 14.56 11.55
CA LEU A 24 1.79 15.74 11.37
C LEU A 24 2.14 16.40 12.71
N ALA A 25 1.17 16.54 13.60
CA ALA A 25 1.38 17.10 14.94
C ALA A 25 2.33 16.22 15.77
N ALA A 26 2.14 14.90 15.76
CA ALA A 26 3.00 13.96 16.47
C ALA A 26 4.45 14.02 15.97
N ASN A 27 4.67 14.02 14.64
CA ASN A 27 6.00 14.18 14.06
C ASN A 27 6.67 15.49 14.48
N ALA A 28 5.94 16.61 14.45
CA ALA A 28 6.47 17.89 14.87
C ALA A 28 6.87 17.88 16.36
N LEU A 29 6.04 17.29 17.22
CA LEU A 29 6.33 17.16 18.65
C LEU A 29 7.57 16.32 18.92
N TRP A 30 7.70 15.16 18.26
CA TRP A 30 8.86 14.28 18.41
C TRP A 30 10.16 14.93 17.95
N VAL A 31 10.15 15.64 16.82
CA VAL A 31 11.34 16.36 16.32
C VAL A 31 11.73 17.51 17.25
N MET A 32 10.76 18.27 17.77
CA MET A 32 11.04 19.47 18.56
C MET A 32 11.43 19.16 20.01
N TYR A 33 10.73 18.24 20.68
CA TYR A 33 10.81 18.08 22.13
C TYR A 33 11.52 16.81 22.57
N GLU A 34 11.10 15.64 22.09
CA GLU A 34 11.64 14.35 22.56
C GLU A 34 13.04 14.08 21.96
N LYS A 35 13.25 14.45 20.69
CA LYS A 35 14.51 14.19 19.94
C LYS A 35 14.95 12.72 20.04
N GLU A 36 13.97 11.84 20.09
CA GLU A 36 14.14 10.39 20.04
C GLU A 36 13.91 9.89 18.62
N GLY A 37 14.40 8.69 18.30
CA GLY A 37 14.19 8.07 16.99
C GLY A 37 15.47 7.86 16.18
N VAL A 38 15.30 7.14 15.07
CA VAL A 38 16.40 6.69 14.20
C VAL A 38 17.12 7.87 13.53
N ILE A 39 16.39 8.93 13.20
CA ILE A 39 16.93 10.10 12.50
C ILE A 39 18.08 10.77 13.26
N PHE A 40 18.08 10.71 14.59
CA PHE A 40 19.12 11.29 15.44
C PHE A 40 20.34 10.36 15.63
N GLU A 41 20.19 9.07 15.33
CA GLU A 41 21.27 8.08 15.40
C GLU A 41 21.95 7.85 14.03
N VAL A 42 21.26 8.17 12.93
CA VAL A 42 21.65 7.78 11.57
C VAL A 42 23.05 8.25 11.18
N LEU A 43 23.47 9.44 11.63
CA LEU A 43 24.80 10.00 11.35
C LEU A 43 25.94 9.19 11.97
N LYS A 44 25.65 8.34 12.96
CA LYS A 44 26.62 7.50 13.66
C LYS A 44 26.71 6.09 13.08
N TRP A 45 25.89 5.76 12.08
CA TRP A 45 25.81 4.39 11.58
C TRP A 45 26.97 4.07 10.63
N PRO A 46 27.48 2.82 10.66
CA PRO A 46 28.46 2.37 9.69
C PRO A 46 27.93 2.43 8.25
N GLU A 47 28.83 2.68 7.30
CA GLU A 47 28.49 2.72 5.86
C GLU A 47 27.82 1.44 5.36
N LYS A 48 28.16 0.28 5.93
CA LYS A 48 27.50 -1.01 5.62
C LYS A 48 25.98 -0.92 5.81
N ILE A 49 25.52 -0.28 6.89
CA ILE A 49 24.09 -0.16 7.21
C ILE A 49 23.43 0.83 6.24
N ILE A 50 24.08 1.96 5.98
CA ILE A 50 23.59 2.98 5.04
C ILE A 50 23.45 2.39 3.63
N ASN A 51 24.42 1.61 3.17
CA ASN A 51 24.38 0.92 1.89
C ASN A 51 23.25 -0.11 1.80
N ARG A 52 23.00 -0.89 2.87
CA ARG A 52 21.84 -1.80 2.94
C ARG A 52 20.54 -1.04 2.76
N ILE A 53 20.39 0.10 3.43
CA ILE A 53 19.19 0.95 3.34
C ILE A 53 19.00 1.48 1.92
N ALA A 54 20.06 2.03 1.33
CA ALA A 54 20.03 2.57 -0.02
C ALA A 54 19.64 1.50 -1.06
N ILE A 55 20.19 0.30 -0.95
CA ILE A 55 19.88 -0.82 -1.86
C ILE A 55 18.41 -1.26 -1.71
N THR A 56 17.87 -1.33 -0.50
CA THR A 56 16.45 -1.69 -0.28
C THR A 56 15.51 -0.66 -0.90
N TYR A 57 15.78 0.64 -0.69
CA TYR A 57 14.99 1.70 -1.33
C TYR A 57 15.17 1.74 -2.85
N PHE A 58 16.33 1.35 -3.37
CA PHE A 58 16.55 1.19 -4.81
C PHE A 58 15.65 0.08 -5.38
N TYR A 59 15.60 -1.10 -4.75
CA TYR A 59 14.70 -2.17 -5.16
C TYR A 59 13.23 -1.76 -5.05
N LEU A 60 12.83 -1.09 -3.97
CA LEU A 60 11.46 -0.60 -3.78
C LEU A 60 11.06 0.41 -4.86
N SER A 61 11.91 1.41 -5.11
CA SER A 61 11.67 2.44 -6.13
C SER A 61 11.62 1.84 -7.53
N THR A 62 12.49 0.86 -7.80
CA THR A 62 12.50 0.14 -9.07
C THR A 62 11.25 -0.72 -9.24
N SER A 63 10.75 -1.36 -8.18
CA SER A 63 9.46 -2.08 -8.22
C SER A 63 8.29 -1.14 -8.57
N LEU A 64 8.25 0.05 -7.98
CA LEU A 64 7.24 1.07 -8.28
C LEU A 64 7.34 1.57 -9.74
N LEU A 65 8.54 1.68 -10.29
CA LEU A 65 8.75 2.03 -11.70
C LEU A 65 8.32 0.89 -12.63
N LEU A 66 8.69 -0.36 -12.32
CA LEU A 66 8.35 -1.55 -13.08
C LEU A 66 6.83 -1.76 -13.18
N ILE A 67 6.08 -1.54 -12.09
CA ILE A 67 4.62 -1.64 -12.15
C ILE A 67 4.00 -0.55 -13.03
N CYS A 68 4.56 0.66 -13.05
CA CYS A 68 4.10 1.72 -13.95
C CYS A 68 4.31 1.34 -15.41
N ILE A 69 5.46 0.74 -15.74
CA ILE A 69 5.75 0.21 -17.08
C ILE A 69 4.77 -0.92 -17.43
N SER A 70 4.56 -1.87 -16.53
CA SER A 70 3.61 -2.98 -16.72
C SER A 70 2.20 -2.48 -17.01
N LYS A 71 1.72 -1.49 -16.25
CA LYS A 71 0.43 -0.84 -16.49
C LYS A 71 0.38 -0.13 -17.85
N ALA A 72 1.43 0.62 -18.21
CA ALA A 72 1.48 1.29 -19.51
C ALA A 72 1.43 0.30 -20.68
N PHE A 73 2.11 -0.84 -20.53
CA PHE A 73 2.05 -1.93 -21.50
C PHE A 73 0.64 -2.52 -21.64
N VAL A 74 -0.08 -2.70 -20.52
CA VAL A 74 -1.47 -3.18 -20.52
C VAL A 74 -2.39 -2.25 -21.34
N PHE A 75 -2.24 -0.93 -21.20
CA PHE A 75 -3.02 0.04 -21.99
C PHE A 75 -2.72 0.00 -23.49
N GLN A 76 -1.51 -0.44 -23.87
CA GLN A 76 -1.11 -0.57 -25.27
C GLN A 76 -1.45 -1.93 -25.88
N ALA A 77 -1.96 -2.88 -25.09
CA ALA A 77 -2.26 -4.25 -25.53
C ALA A 77 -3.78 -4.50 -25.59
N PRO A 78 -4.44 -4.34 -26.77
CA PRO A 78 -5.90 -4.47 -26.88
C PRO A 78 -6.42 -5.85 -26.50
N SER A 79 -5.66 -6.91 -26.77
CA SER A 79 -6.01 -8.27 -26.39
C SER A 79 -6.05 -8.47 -24.88
N LEU A 80 -5.07 -7.92 -24.17
CA LEU A 80 -5.00 -7.98 -22.71
C LEU A 80 -6.11 -7.14 -22.08
N MET A 81 -6.33 -5.92 -22.58
CA MET A 81 -7.41 -5.05 -22.13
C MET A 81 -8.78 -5.71 -22.32
N ARG A 82 -9.02 -6.32 -23.48
CA ARG A 82 -10.26 -7.07 -23.75
C ARG A 82 -10.43 -8.24 -22.78
N PHE A 83 -9.37 -9.02 -22.54
CA PHE A 83 -9.41 -10.11 -21.58
C PHE A 83 -9.77 -9.62 -20.17
N MET A 84 -9.17 -8.51 -19.74
CA MET A 84 -9.42 -7.93 -18.42
C MET A 84 -10.86 -7.44 -18.25
N ILE A 85 -11.42 -6.79 -19.27
CA ILE A 85 -12.81 -6.31 -19.24
C ILE A 85 -13.79 -7.49 -19.21
N LEU A 86 -13.50 -8.57 -19.95
CA LEU A 86 -14.37 -9.75 -20.00
C LEU A 86 -14.26 -10.63 -18.75
N HIS A 87 -13.09 -10.64 -18.07
CA HIS A 87 -12.82 -11.54 -16.95
C HIS A 87 -12.18 -10.82 -15.74
N PRO A 88 -12.81 -9.77 -15.18
CA PRO A 88 -12.21 -8.96 -14.11
C PRO A 88 -11.89 -9.77 -12.85
N ASN A 89 -12.79 -10.68 -12.45
CA ASN A 89 -12.59 -11.53 -11.27
C ASN A 89 -11.39 -12.47 -11.43
N MET A 90 -11.18 -13.02 -12.64
CA MET A 90 -10.04 -13.89 -12.92
C MET A 90 -8.73 -13.12 -12.83
N VAL A 91 -8.69 -11.87 -13.31
CA VAL A 91 -7.50 -11.00 -13.21
C VAL A 91 -7.20 -10.70 -11.74
N ILE A 92 -8.20 -10.31 -10.94
CA ILE A 92 -8.00 -10.01 -9.53
C ILE A 92 -7.50 -11.25 -8.76
N LEU A 93 -8.17 -12.40 -8.92
CA LEU A 93 -7.78 -13.64 -8.24
C LEU A 93 -6.39 -14.13 -8.66
N SER A 94 -6.09 -14.10 -9.96
CA SER A 94 -4.78 -14.53 -10.47
C SER A 94 -3.65 -13.62 -10.02
N THR A 95 -3.85 -12.30 -9.99
CA THR A 95 -2.83 -11.36 -9.49
C THR A 95 -2.58 -11.51 -8.01
N VAL A 96 -3.61 -11.72 -7.18
CA VAL A 96 -3.44 -12.01 -5.75
C VAL A 96 -2.69 -13.33 -5.52
N ALA A 97 -3.07 -14.39 -6.24
CA ALA A 97 -2.40 -15.69 -6.15
C ALA A 97 -0.93 -15.59 -6.58
N LEU A 98 -0.67 -14.92 -7.71
CA LEU A 98 0.68 -14.72 -8.25
C LEU A 98 1.55 -13.89 -7.31
N MET A 99 1.03 -12.79 -6.75
CA MET A 99 1.73 -11.99 -5.73
C MET A 99 2.11 -12.84 -4.52
N THR A 100 1.18 -13.65 -4.02
CA THR A 100 1.40 -14.49 -2.84
C THR A 100 2.51 -15.51 -3.10
N ILE A 101 2.40 -16.25 -4.21
CA ILE A 101 3.39 -17.27 -4.60
C ILE A 101 4.77 -16.63 -4.78
N LEU A 102 4.86 -15.49 -5.48
CA LEU A 102 6.14 -14.84 -5.71
C LEU A 102 6.76 -14.28 -4.42
N THR A 103 5.94 -13.78 -3.50
CA THR A 103 6.42 -13.33 -2.19
C THR A 103 7.01 -14.51 -1.41
N THR A 104 6.34 -15.66 -1.40
CA THR A 104 6.86 -16.88 -0.77
C THR A 104 8.14 -17.38 -1.43
N ILE A 105 8.22 -17.37 -2.77
CA ILE A 105 9.46 -17.74 -3.48
C ILE A 105 10.61 -16.80 -3.09
N LEU A 106 10.35 -15.50 -3.01
CA LEU A 106 11.34 -14.50 -2.63
C LEU A 106 11.81 -14.69 -1.19
N GLU A 107 10.91 -14.98 -0.26
CA GLU A 107 11.24 -15.27 1.14
C GLU A 107 12.11 -16.52 1.27
N LEU A 108 11.73 -17.61 0.61
CA LEU A 108 12.42 -18.90 0.70
C LEU A 108 13.77 -18.92 -0.03
N THR A 109 14.00 -18.01 -0.98
CA THR A 109 15.23 -17.96 -1.76
C THR A 109 16.28 -17.11 -1.05
N PRO A 110 17.43 -17.64 -0.62
CA PRO A 110 18.41 -16.84 0.11
C PRO A 110 19.10 -15.80 -0.80
N TYR A 111 19.40 -14.62 -0.25
CA TYR A 111 20.14 -13.56 -0.95
C TYR A 111 21.63 -13.90 -1.03
N THR A 112 21.99 -14.76 -1.99
CA THR A 112 23.38 -15.21 -2.22
C THR A 112 23.71 -15.20 -3.71
N LYS A 113 25.00 -15.10 -4.05
CA LYS A 113 25.49 -15.07 -5.46
C LYS A 113 24.95 -16.22 -6.31
N LYS A 114 24.79 -17.41 -5.73
CA LYS A 114 24.30 -18.62 -6.41
C LYS A 114 22.85 -18.48 -6.89
N TYR A 115 21.98 -17.89 -6.07
CA TYR A 115 20.55 -17.78 -6.36
C TYR A 115 20.11 -16.38 -6.79
N THR A 116 21.05 -15.45 -6.95
CA THR A 116 20.77 -14.04 -7.28
C THR A 116 19.94 -13.89 -8.55
N LEU A 117 20.27 -14.63 -9.62
CA LEU A 117 19.54 -14.56 -10.89
C LEU A 117 18.06 -14.94 -10.71
N MET A 118 17.80 -16.07 -10.05
CA MET A 118 16.46 -16.56 -9.78
C MET A 118 15.67 -15.56 -8.91
N LYS A 119 16.30 -15.03 -7.87
CA LYS A 119 15.68 -14.06 -6.96
C LYS A 119 15.35 -12.74 -7.66
N CYS A 120 16.26 -12.22 -8.49
CA CYS A 120 15.99 -11.03 -9.29
C CYS A 120 14.88 -11.28 -10.33
N GLY A 121 14.83 -12.45 -10.95
CA GLY A 121 13.75 -12.83 -11.87
C GLY A 121 12.40 -12.87 -11.17
N ALA A 122 12.32 -13.51 -10.00
CA ALA A 122 11.10 -13.53 -9.17
C ALA A 122 10.69 -12.12 -8.72
N TRP A 123 11.65 -11.27 -8.35
CA TRP A 123 11.41 -9.88 -7.97
C TRP A 123 10.87 -9.02 -9.12
N ILE A 124 11.44 -9.15 -10.32
CA ILE A 124 10.94 -8.43 -11.51
C ILE A 124 9.52 -8.88 -11.81
N LEU A 125 9.26 -10.20 -11.82
CA LEU A 125 7.92 -10.75 -12.04
C LEU A 125 6.93 -10.24 -10.97
N HIS A 126 7.36 -10.21 -9.70
CA HIS A 126 6.56 -9.69 -8.59
C HIS A 126 6.22 -8.22 -8.80
N SER A 127 7.21 -7.42 -9.18
CA SER A 127 7.05 -5.98 -9.41
C SER A 127 6.07 -5.67 -10.53
N VAL A 128 6.03 -6.47 -11.60
CA VAL A 128 5.15 -6.20 -12.75
C VAL A 128 3.76 -6.81 -12.63
N ALA A 129 3.59 -7.86 -11.81
CA ALA A 129 2.39 -8.71 -11.86
C ALA A 129 1.09 -8.03 -11.42
N MET A 130 1.16 -6.95 -10.62
CA MET A 130 -0.03 -6.15 -10.26
C MET A 130 -0.40 -5.08 -11.29
N GLY A 131 0.44 -4.84 -12.30
CA GLY A 131 0.20 -3.83 -13.34
C GLY A 131 -1.15 -3.96 -14.06
N PRO A 132 -1.58 -5.18 -14.48
CA PRO A 132 -2.91 -5.39 -15.06
C PRO A 132 -4.04 -4.94 -14.13
N SER A 133 -4.03 -5.35 -12.86
CA SER A 133 -5.07 -4.95 -11.90
C SER A 133 -5.15 -3.43 -11.68
N LEU A 134 -4.03 -2.71 -11.82
CA LEU A 134 -4.04 -1.25 -11.71
C LEU A 134 -4.64 -0.55 -12.94
N ALA A 135 -4.64 -1.20 -14.11
CA ALA A 135 -5.18 -0.60 -15.32
C ALA A 135 -6.73 -0.50 -15.31
N PHE A 136 -7.42 -1.17 -14.38
CA PHE A 136 -8.87 -1.01 -14.19
C PHE A 136 -9.29 0.41 -13.79
N PHE A 137 -8.42 1.18 -13.13
CA PHE A 137 -8.80 2.48 -12.58
C PHE A 137 -8.84 3.62 -13.61
N GLY A 138 -8.45 3.40 -14.87
CA GLY A 138 -8.32 4.49 -15.85
C GLY A 138 -7.17 5.46 -15.51
N SER A 139 -6.73 6.25 -16.50
CA SER A 139 -5.50 7.05 -16.38
C SER A 139 -5.59 8.18 -15.34
N HIS A 140 -6.73 8.88 -15.28
CA HIS A 140 -6.91 10.03 -14.39
C HIS A 140 -6.89 9.64 -12.91
N ILE A 141 -7.70 8.66 -12.51
CA ILE A 141 -7.73 8.14 -11.14
C ILE A 141 -6.37 7.57 -10.75
N CYS A 142 -5.72 6.83 -11.66
CA CYS A 142 -4.39 6.29 -11.39
C CYS A 142 -3.40 7.38 -11.00
N ASN A 143 -3.37 8.50 -11.74
CA ASN A 143 -2.41 9.57 -11.47
C ASN A 143 -2.67 10.20 -10.08
N MET A 144 -3.93 10.51 -9.77
CA MET A 144 -4.30 11.05 -8.44
C MET A 144 -3.96 10.10 -7.31
N ALA A 145 -4.23 8.80 -7.50
CA ALA A 145 -3.91 7.77 -6.53
C ALA A 145 -2.40 7.60 -6.35
N VAL A 146 -1.60 7.66 -7.42
CA VAL A 146 -0.13 7.58 -7.34
C VAL A 146 0.42 8.72 -6.50
N PHE A 147 0.06 9.98 -6.80
CA PHE A 147 0.57 11.13 -6.03
C PHE A 147 0.19 11.06 -4.55
N SER A 148 -1.07 10.72 -4.27
CA SER A 148 -1.57 10.60 -2.89
C SER A 148 -0.88 9.46 -2.13
N THR A 149 -0.62 8.34 -2.80
CA THR A 149 0.08 7.19 -2.21
C THR A 149 1.56 7.51 -1.94
N VAL A 150 2.25 8.16 -2.88
CA VAL A 150 3.65 8.58 -2.70
C VAL A 150 3.77 9.53 -1.51
N LEU A 151 2.86 10.51 -1.39
CA LEU A 151 2.85 11.42 -0.26
C LEU A 151 2.60 10.69 1.07
N ALA A 152 1.67 9.74 1.08
CA ALA A 152 1.40 8.91 2.25
C ALA A 152 2.61 8.04 2.64
N ILE A 153 3.30 7.42 1.67
CA ILE A 153 4.51 6.62 1.91
C ILE A 153 5.63 7.49 2.48
N ILE A 154 5.90 8.66 1.90
CA ILE A 154 6.92 9.58 2.41
C ILE A 154 6.61 9.99 3.86
N SER A 155 5.33 10.29 4.14
CA SER A 155 4.88 10.64 5.49
C SER A 155 5.01 9.47 6.47
N ALA A 156 4.66 8.25 6.06
CA ALA A 156 4.82 7.04 6.85
C ALA A 156 6.30 6.73 7.12
N SER A 157 7.18 6.87 6.11
CA SER A 157 8.63 6.77 6.30
C SER A 157 9.11 7.81 7.30
N ALA A 158 8.70 9.07 7.19
CA ALA A 158 9.09 10.12 8.13
C ALA A 158 8.72 9.75 9.58
N VAL A 159 7.48 9.29 9.82
CA VAL A 159 7.07 8.75 11.12
C VAL A 159 7.98 7.59 11.53
N GLY A 160 8.21 6.64 10.64
CA GLY A 160 9.08 5.50 10.86
C GLY A 160 10.54 5.85 11.15
N PHE A 161 11.03 7.04 10.81
CA PHE A 161 12.39 7.48 11.19
C PHE A 161 12.42 8.33 12.46
N ILE A 162 11.32 9.03 12.75
CA ILE A 162 11.23 10.03 13.82
C ILE A 162 10.64 9.44 15.11
N ALA A 163 9.65 8.56 15.04
CA ALA A 163 8.93 8.16 16.25
C ALA A 163 9.80 7.30 17.18
N PRO A 164 9.55 7.35 18.51
CA PRO A 164 10.30 6.60 19.51
C PRO A 164 10.04 5.09 19.40
N LYS A 165 10.98 4.26 19.87
CA LYS A 165 10.90 2.79 19.70
C LYS A 165 9.66 2.17 20.36
N ASP A 166 9.27 2.66 21.53
CA ASP A 166 8.11 2.14 22.28
C ASP A 166 6.77 2.41 21.60
N PHE A 167 6.70 3.43 20.74
CA PHE A 167 5.51 3.72 19.95
C PHE A 167 5.17 2.57 19.01
N TYR A 168 6.18 1.98 18.35
CA TYR A 168 5.94 0.94 17.36
C TYR A 168 5.48 -0.37 17.97
N LEU A 169 5.98 -0.75 19.15
CA LEU A 169 5.52 -1.93 19.87
C LEU A 169 4.03 -1.84 20.22
N LYS A 170 3.56 -0.65 20.61
CA LYS A 170 2.14 -0.40 20.85
C LYS A 170 1.36 -0.42 19.53
N LEU A 171 1.89 0.24 18.50
CA LEU A 171 1.25 0.34 17.20
C LEU A 171 1.05 -1.04 16.56
N GLU A 172 2.04 -1.93 16.64
CA GLU A 172 2.00 -3.30 16.11
C GLU A 172 0.77 -4.06 16.62
N ASN A 173 0.50 -3.99 17.93
CA ASN A 173 -0.66 -4.65 18.54
C ASN A 173 -1.98 -4.13 17.94
N TYR A 174 -2.14 -2.81 17.81
CA TYR A 174 -3.34 -2.22 17.21
C TYR A 174 -3.47 -2.57 15.73
N ILE A 175 -2.35 -2.59 15.01
CA ILE A 175 -2.31 -2.95 13.59
C ILE A 175 -2.73 -4.40 13.38
N SER A 176 -2.37 -5.34 14.25
CA SER A 176 -2.81 -6.74 14.16
C SER A 176 -4.34 -6.88 14.22
N TYR A 177 -5.01 -6.19 15.15
CA TYR A 177 -6.47 -6.16 15.23
C TYR A 177 -7.11 -5.51 14.00
N LEU A 178 -6.53 -4.41 13.52
CA LEU A 178 -7.04 -3.72 12.33
C LEU A 178 -6.82 -4.56 11.06
N TYR A 179 -5.71 -5.29 10.97
CA TYR A 179 -5.36 -6.16 9.85
C TYR A 179 -6.41 -7.25 9.65
N THR A 180 -6.77 -7.96 10.71
CA THR A 180 -7.81 -9.00 10.65
C THR A 180 -9.16 -8.41 10.23
N THR A 181 -9.56 -7.28 10.83
CA THR A 181 -10.84 -6.60 10.54
C THR A 181 -10.94 -6.16 9.07
N VAL A 182 -9.92 -5.47 8.56
CA VAL A 182 -9.88 -5.00 7.17
C VAL A 182 -9.78 -6.16 6.18
N THR A 183 -9.06 -7.24 6.53
CA THR A 183 -8.94 -8.42 5.68
C THR A 183 -10.30 -9.12 5.53
N VAL A 184 -11.03 -9.31 6.64
CA VAL A 184 -12.40 -9.88 6.59
C VAL A 184 -13.31 -9.00 5.74
N SER A 185 -13.28 -7.68 5.96
CA SER A 185 -14.05 -6.73 5.14
C SER A 185 -13.68 -6.77 3.64
N SER A 186 -12.39 -6.89 3.32
CA SER A 186 -11.89 -7.00 1.93
C SER A 186 -12.42 -8.27 1.26
N ILE A 187 -12.38 -9.41 1.96
CA ILE A 187 -12.88 -10.70 1.47
C ILE A 187 -14.40 -10.62 1.25
N LEU A 188 -15.14 -10.04 2.20
CA LEU A 188 -16.58 -9.84 2.05
C LEU A 188 -16.92 -8.98 0.83
N CYS A 189 -16.15 -7.92 0.58
CA CYS A 189 -16.33 -7.08 -0.61
C CYS A 189 -16.12 -7.86 -1.91
N ILE A 190 -15.12 -8.74 -1.97
CA ILE A 190 -14.80 -9.54 -3.16
C ILE A 190 -15.83 -10.64 -3.41
N LEU A 191 -16.27 -11.35 -2.36
CA LEU A 191 -17.13 -12.53 -2.49
C LEU A 191 -18.61 -12.18 -2.65
N PHE A 192 -19.08 -11.13 -1.97
CA PHE A 192 -20.51 -10.85 -1.84
C PHE A 192 -20.97 -9.62 -2.62
N ASN A 193 -20.06 -8.86 -3.24
CA ASN A 193 -20.37 -7.62 -3.98
C ASN A 193 -21.42 -6.77 -3.23
N PRO A 194 -21.07 -6.23 -2.04
CA PRO A 194 -22.03 -5.71 -1.09
C PRO A 194 -22.99 -4.72 -1.77
N PRO A 195 -24.32 -4.87 -1.56
CA PRO A 195 -25.30 -3.98 -2.17
C PRO A 195 -25.14 -2.56 -1.61
N VAL A 196 -25.72 -1.58 -2.30
CA VAL A 196 -25.75 -0.17 -1.86
C VAL A 196 -26.76 0.00 -0.72
N THR A 197 -26.50 -0.66 0.40
CA THR A 197 -27.23 -0.56 1.66
C THR A 197 -26.30 0.03 2.73
N PRO A 198 -26.83 0.57 3.84
CA PRO A 198 -25.99 1.10 4.92
C PRO A 198 -24.94 0.11 5.43
N ILE A 199 -25.31 -1.18 5.55
CA ILE A 199 -24.39 -2.26 5.96
C ILE A 199 -23.33 -2.53 4.88
N GLY A 200 -23.73 -2.55 3.60
CA GLY A 200 -22.79 -2.73 2.49
C GLY A 200 -21.78 -1.58 2.39
N ILE A 201 -22.26 -0.35 2.54
CA ILE A 201 -21.42 0.85 2.52
C ILE A 201 -20.55 0.97 3.76
N PHE A 202 -21.03 0.53 4.92
CA PHE A 202 -20.18 0.39 6.10
C PHE A 202 -19.02 -0.59 5.83
N CYS A 203 -19.29 -1.74 5.23
CA CYS A 203 -18.25 -2.70 4.85
C CYS A 203 -17.25 -2.09 3.84
N ILE A 204 -17.74 -1.41 2.80
CA ILE A 204 -16.89 -0.73 1.81
C ILE A 204 -16.03 0.36 2.49
N THR A 205 -16.63 1.16 3.38
CA THR A 205 -15.96 2.24 4.11
C THR A 205 -14.86 1.68 5.03
N LEU A 206 -15.12 0.57 5.72
CA LEU A 206 -14.11 -0.13 6.52
C LEU A 206 -12.96 -0.65 5.65
N ASN A 207 -13.26 -1.27 4.49
CA ASN A 207 -12.22 -1.74 3.58
C ASN A 207 -11.36 -0.58 3.05
N PHE A 208 -11.98 0.52 2.63
CA PHE A 208 -11.26 1.63 2.00
C PHE A 208 -10.55 2.51 3.03
N PHE A 209 -11.30 3.13 3.94
CA PHE A 209 -10.73 4.06 4.93
C PHE A 209 -9.97 3.34 6.03
N GLY A 210 -10.54 2.24 6.56
CA GLY A 210 -9.83 1.39 7.53
C GLY A 210 -8.58 0.77 6.90
N GLY A 211 -8.65 0.36 5.64
CA GLY A 211 -7.48 -0.11 4.88
C GLY A 211 -6.41 0.96 4.66
N MET A 212 -6.78 2.21 4.38
CA MET A 212 -5.80 3.31 4.27
C MET A 212 -5.05 3.52 5.59
N ILE A 213 -5.76 3.57 6.72
CA ILE A 213 -5.13 3.70 8.06
C ILE A 213 -4.25 2.48 8.35
N LEU A 214 -4.76 1.28 8.07
CA LEU A 214 -4.04 0.03 8.27
C LEU A 214 -2.72 0.02 7.50
N TYR A 215 -2.76 0.18 6.18
CA TYR A 215 -1.56 0.03 5.37
C TYR A 215 -0.58 1.21 5.55
N PHE A 216 -1.06 2.39 5.93
CA PHE A 216 -0.18 3.46 6.41
C PHE A 216 0.58 3.04 7.69
N GLY A 217 -0.12 2.49 8.68
CA GLY A 217 0.50 2.00 9.92
C GLY A 217 1.39 0.76 9.72
N VAL A 218 0.98 -0.19 8.88
CA VAL A 218 1.81 -1.34 8.49
C VAL A 218 3.10 -0.85 7.81
N PHE A 219 3.03 0.19 6.99
CA PHE A 219 4.23 0.75 6.36
C PHE A 219 5.19 1.34 7.39
N ILE A 220 4.67 2.03 8.42
CA ILE A 220 5.47 2.53 9.55
C ILE A 220 6.15 1.37 10.29
N VAL A 221 5.40 0.34 10.67
CA VAL A 221 5.90 -0.85 11.38
C VAL A 221 6.95 -1.58 10.53
N ASN A 222 6.68 -1.80 9.24
CA ASN A 222 7.63 -2.43 8.32
C ASN A 222 8.91 -1.60 8.16
N THR A 223 8.82 -0.27 8.16
CA THR A 223 9.99 0.61 8.12
C THR A 223 10.87 0.38 9.35
N GLN A 224 10.28 0.21 10.53
CA GLN A 224 11.04 -0.09 11.75
C GLN A 224 11.63 -1.49 11.79
N TYR A 225 10.88 -2.50 11.38
CA TYR A 225 11.43 -3.86 11.25
C TYR A 225 12.59 -3.87 10.26
N PHE A 226 12.44 -3.22 9.11
CA PHE A 226 13.53 -3.02 8.15
C PHE A 226 14.75 -2.35 8.80
N LEU A 227 14.56 -1.23 9.50
CA LEU A 227 15.65 -0.49 10.16
C LEU A 227 16.32 -1.27 11.29
N ASN A 228 15.59 -2.18 11.94
CA ASN A 228 16.15 -3.09 12.92
C ASN A 228 16.92 -4.23 12.23
N ASP A 229 16.34 -4.86 11.22
CA ASP A 229 16.89 -6.00 10.49
C ASP A 229 18.22 -5.64 9.81
N VAL A 230 18.34 -4.45 9.21
CA VAL A 230 19.61 -3.99 8.62
C VAL A 230 20.76 -3.89 9.64
N LYS A 231 20.44 -3.67 10.93
CA LYS A 231 21.41 -3.57 12.02
C LYS A 231 21.75 -4.93 12.62
N THR A 232 20.74 -5.77 12.84
CA THR A 232 20.87 -6.99 13.65
C THR A 232 21.15 -8.23 12.81
N ASN A 233 20.72 -8.25 11.55
CA ASN A 233 20.79 -9.43 10.72
C ASN A 233 21.99 -9.37 9.77
N ASP A 234 22.90 -10.33 9.92
CA ASP A 234 24.06 -10.43 9.03
C ASP A 234 23.68 -10.93 7.63
N GLU A 235 22.64 -11.75 7.52
CA GLU A 235 22.07 -12.29 6.28
C GLU A 235 20.91 -11.41 5.75
N TYR A 236 21.02 -10.09 5.95
CA TYR A 236 20.03 -9.13 5.49
C TYR A 236 19.72 -9.24 3.99
N ASP A 237 18.43 -9.31 3.66
CA ASP A 237 17.94 -9.44 2.31
C ASP A 237 17.18 -8.18 1.84
N PRO A 238 17.82 -7.34 1.01
CA PRO A 238 17.20 -6.10 0.54
C PRO A 238 16.06 -6.34 -0.45
N ILE A 239 16.09 -7.44 -1.22
CA ILE A 239 15.08 -7.70 -2.26
C ILE A 239 13.77 -8.10 -1.61
N TYR A 240 13.80 -9.07 -0.69
CA TYR A 240 12.60 -9.51 0.01
C TYR A 240 11.99 -8.38 0.83
N THR A 241 12.83 -7.65 1.60
CA THR A 241 12.36 -6.51 2.39
C THR A 241 11.68 -5.45 1.52
N ALA A 242 12.28 -5.11 0.37
CA ALA A 242 11.67 -4.17 -0.57
C ALA A 242 10.33 -4.67 -1.12
N CYS A 243 10.18 -5.98 -1.39
CA CYS A 243 8.93 -6.58 -1.86
C CYS A 243 7.82 -6.52 -0.82
N VAL A 244 8.14 -6.72 0.46
CA VAL A 244 7.18 -6.57 1.57
C VAL A 244 6.69 -5.12 1.67
N MET A 245 7.60 -4.15 1.61
CA MET A 245 7.25 -2.73 1.59
C MET A 245 6.45 -2.34 0.34
N PHE A 246 6.80 -2.92 -0.82
CA PHE A 246 6.09 -2.72 -2.08
C PHE A 246 4.65 -3.26 -2.01
N LEU A 247 4.44 -4.46 -1.47
CA LEU A 247 3.10 -5.03 -1.30
C LEU A 247 2.23 -4.17 -0.38
N CYS A 248 2.81 -3.62 0.69
CA CYS A 248 2.14 -2.66 1.56
C CYS A 248 1.73 -1.38 0.79
N SER A 249 2.65 -0.86 -0.02
CA SER A 249 2.43 0.32 -0.88
C SER A 249 1.30 0.10 -1.89
N LEU A 250 1.25 -1.08 -2.52
CA LEU A 250 0.18 -1.44 -3.45
C LEU A 250 -1.17 -1.55 -2.75
N ASN A 251 -1.19 -2.15 -1.57
CA ASN A 251 -2.42 -2.25 -0.81
C ASN A 251 -2.97 -0.87 -0.42
N LEU A 252 -2.11 0.05 -0.01
CA LEU A 252 -2.49 1.45 0.23
C LEU A 252 -2.99 2.13 -1.05
N TYR A 253 -2.26 1.99 -2.16
CA TYR A 253 -2.64 2.54 -3.46
C TYR A 253 -4.04 2.10 -3.90
N LEU A 254 -4.35 0.81 -3.79
CA LEU A 254 -5.65 0.28 -4.23
C LEU A 254 -6.81 0.94 -3.49
N ARG A 255 -6.68 1.19 -2.18
CA ARG A 255 -7.75 1.84 -1.40
C ARG A 255 -7.88 3.32 -1.76
N ILE A 256 -6.76 4.01 -1.97
CA ILE A 256 -6.76 5.40 -2.44
C ILE A 256 -7.38 5.51 -3.84
N ALA A 257 -7.05 4.58 -4.74
CA ALA A 257 -7.63 4.54 -6.08
C ALA A 257 -9.15 4.30 -6.04
N MET A 258 -9.60 3.35 -5.22
CA MET A 258 -11.03 3.09 -5.00
C MET A 258 -11.75 4.30 -4.37
N TYR A 259 -11.11 5.02 -3.45
CA TYR A 259 -11.64 6.29 -2.93
C TYR A 259 -11.89 7.30 -4.05
N PHE A 260 -10.92 7.51 -4.94
CA PHE A 260 -11.09 8.42 -6.08
C PHE A 260 -12.14 7.94 -7.08
N VAL A 261 -12.32 6.63 -7.28
CA VAL A 261 -13.43 6.08 -8.08
C VAL A 261 -14.77 6.56 -7.52
N VAL A 262 -14.99 6.44 -6.21
CA VAL A 262 -16.25 6.82 -5.57
C VAL A 262 -16.46 8.33 -5.55
N GLU A 263 -15.41 9.12 -5.27
CA GLU A 263 -15.53 10.58 -5.27
C GLU A 263 -15.80 11.13 -6.67
N LEU A 264 -15.12 10.63 -7.70
CA LEU A 264 -15.32 11.13 -9.06
C LEU A 264 -16.64 10.67 -9.67
N THR A 265 -17.14 9.48 -9.33
CA THR A 265 -18.49 9.04 -9.77
C THR A 265 -19.60 9.85 -9.09
N ASN A 266 -19.42 10.27 -7.83
CA ASN A 266 -20.37 11.15 -7.15
C ASN A 266 -20.27 12.63 -7.60
N LEU A 267 -19.10 13.10 -8.08
CA LEU A 267 -18.93 14.44 -8.66
C LEU A 267 -19.55 14.55 -10.06
N THR A 268 -19.66 13.44 -10.78
CA THR A 268 -20.33 13.41 -12.08
C THR A 268 -21.84 13.35 -12.00
N ASP A 269 -22.48 13.24 -10.81
CA ASP A 269 -23.94 13.33 -10.78
C ASP A 269 -24.70 13.65 -9.48
N PRO A 270 -25.30 14.85 -9.41
CA PRO A 270 -26.58 15.07 -8.75
C PRO A 270 -27.78 15.15 -9.73
N PHE A 271 -27.60 15.16 -11.08
CA PHE A 271 -28.67 15.50 -12.03
C PHE A 271 -28.73 14.80 -13.42
N SER A 272 -27.84 13.87 -13.79
CA SER A 272 -27.79 13.19 -15.11
C SER A 272 -28.34 11.76 -15.12
N VAL A 273 -29.35 11.47 -14.29
CA VAL A 273 -30.29 10.38 -14.62
C VAL A 273 -31.28 10.91 -15.67
N SER A 274 -30.79 11.31 -16.84
CA SER A 274 -31.61 11.66 -17.99
C SER A 274 -30.89 11.43 -19.31
N SER A 275 -30.27 10.26 -19.50
CA SER A 275 -30.09 9.63 -20.82
C SER A 275 -29.32 8.32 -20.67
N LEU A 276 -30.05 7.23 -20.44
CA LEU A 276 -29.73 5.93 -21.02
C LEU A 276 -30.21 5.92 -22.47
#